data_AF-A0A139WG43-F1
#
_entry.id   AF-A0A139WG43-F1
#
_cell.length_a   1.000
_cell.length_b   1.000
_cell.length_c   1.000
_cell.angle_alpha   90.00
_cell.angle_beta   90.00
_cell.angle_gamma   90.00
#
_symmetry.space_group_name_H-M   'P 1'
#
loop_
_entity.id
_entity.type
_entity.pdbx_description
1 polymer ?
#
loop_
_entity_poly.entity_id
_entity_poly.type
_entity_poly.pdbx_seq_one_letter_code
_entity_poly.pdbx_strand_id
1 'polypeptide(L)'
;MAKKVSGDSNEMREFAARICRDYLYGPWKSVTAQNIGFKHISGGLSNLLYHISLPESLVEESKDLGEPQEVLIRVYGQTHGEHALEALITESVVFTLLSERGLGPKLHGIFPGGRIEQYINARPLRTGELADEKLSVKIAQKMAAIHTMEVTFFKSGC
;
A
#
# COMPACT_ATOMS: atom_id res chain seq x y z
N MET A 1 -10.09 17.99 21.55
CA MET A 1 -8.86 18.39 20.84
C MET A 1 -8.29 17.16 20.15
N ALA A 2 -8.40 17.06 18.82
CA ALA A 2 -7.83 15.94 18.09
C ALA A 2 -6.30 16.11 18.04
N LYS A 3 -5.56 15.19 18.64
CA LYS A 3 -4.09 15.12 18.50
C LYS A 3 -3.80 14.96 17.00
N LYS A 4 -3.18 15.97 16.40
CA LYS A 4 -2.63 15.89 15.06
C LYS A 4 -1.46 14.90 15.12
N VAL A 5 -1.73 13.63 14.80
CA VAL A 5 -0.69 12.60 14.71
C VAL A 5 0.31 13.08 13.68
N SER A 6 1.50 13.46 14.12
CA SER A 6 2.60 13.76 13.22
C SER A 6 2.95 12.45 12.53
N GLY A 7 2.86 12.41 11.20
CA GLY A 7 3.20 11.23 10.40
C GLY A 7 4.66 10.77 10.53
N ASP A 8 5.47 11.43 11.34
CA ASP A 8 6.82 10.98 11.69
C ASP A 8 6.91 10.96 13.21
N SER A 9 6.59 9.82 13.82
CA SER A 9 6.68 9.61 15.26
C SER A 9 7.33 8.26 15.54
N ASN A 10 8.07 8.16 16.66
CA ASN A 10 8.64 6.90 17.11
C ASN A 10 7.56 5.81 17.26
N GLU A 11 6.35 6.19 17.67
CA GLU A 11 5.19 5.29 17.75
C GLU A 11 4.85 4.67 16.39
N MET A 12 4.84 5.48 15.31
CA MET A 12 4.57 4.98 13.96
C MET A 12 5.70 4.10 13.41
N ARG A 13 6.95 4.38 13.79
CA ARG A 13 8.10 3.55 13.42
C ARG A 13 8.09 2.21 14.15
N GLU A 14 7.73 2.20 15.43
CA GLU A 14 7.52 0.97 16.21
C GLU A 14 6.36 0.14 15.65
N PHE A 15 5.25 0.80 15.34
CA PHE A 15 4.11 0.19 14.66
C PHE A 15 4.55 -0.46 13.34
N ALA A 16 5.25 0.28 12.47
CA ALA A 16 5.69 -0.22 11.18
C ALA A 16 6.62 -1.44 11.31
N ALA A 17 7.61 -1.39 12.22
CA ALA A 17 8.50 -2.52 12.47
C ALA A 17 7.74 -3.75 12.97
N ARG A 18 6.77 -3.57 13.87
CA ARG A 18 5.93 -4.65 14.37
C ARG A 18 5.08 -5.27 13.25
N ILE A 19 4.41 -4.44 12.46
CA ILE A 19 3.61 -4.90 11.32
C ILE A 19 4.46 -5.68 10.32
N CYS A 20 5.67 -5.23 10.00
CA CYS A 20 6.58 -5.98 9.13
C CYS A 20 6.94 -7.35 9.74
N ARG A 21 7.28 -7.42 11.03
CA ARG A 21 7.56 -8.71 11.69
C ARG A 21 6.35 -9.63 11.72
N ASP A 22 5.16 -9.10 11.97
CA ASP A 22 3.95 -9.92 12.12
C ASP A 22 3.53 -10.52 10.78
N TYR A 23 3.61 -9.76 9.68
CA TYR A 23 2.98 -10.09 8.40
C TYR A 23 3.94 -10.43 7.24
N LEU A 24 5.22 -10.08 7.32
CA LEU A 24 6.23 -10.45 6.32
C LEU A 24 7.12 -11.60 6.82
N TYR A 25 7.89 -12.21 5.93
CA TYR A 25 8.72 -13.37 6.23
C TYR A 25 10.21 -13.07 6.09
N GLY A 26 11.03 -14.10 6.34
CA GLY A 26 12.49 -14.00 6.20
C GLY A 26 13.10 -12.91 7.08
N PRO A 27 14.00 -12.07 6.54
CA PRO A 27 14.75 -11.10 7.34
C PRO A 27 13.87 -10.08 8.06
N TRP A 28 12.66 -9.83 7.54
CA TRP A 28 11.66 -8.97 8.17
C TRP A 28 11.28 -9.41 9.58
N LYS A 29 11.43 -10.69 9.95
CA LYS A 29 11.17 -11.17 11.31
C LYS A 29 12.13 -10.60 12.37
N SER A 30 13.29 -10.10 11.96
CA SER A 30 14.35 -9.60 12.85
C SER A 30 14.44 -8.07 12.95
N VAL A 31 13.61 -7.34 12.19
CA VAL A 31 13.72 -5.88 12.13
C VAL A 31 13.19 -5.21 13.40
N THR A 32 13.78 -4.07 13.73
CA THR A 32 13.42 -3.25 14.89
C THR A 32 13.06 -1.84 14.46
N ALA A 33 12.41 -1.08 15.33
CA ALA A 33 12.12 0.32 15.06
C ALA A 33 13.38 1.15 14.82
N GLN A 34 14.55 0.71 15.28
CA GLN A 34 15.81 1.44 15.15
C GLN A 34 16.53 1.16 13.83
N ASN A 35 16.40 -0.05 13.28
CA ASN A 35 17.15 -0.48 12.10
C ASN A 35 16.39 -0.38 10.77
N ILE A 36 15.05 -0.30 10.78
CA ILE A 36 14.31 -0.14 9.52
C ILE A 36 14.54 1.23 8.89
N GLY A 37 14.64 1.28 7.56
CA GLY A 37 14.39 2.52 6.85
C GLY A 37 12.93 2.90 7.01
N PHE A 38 12.64 4.16 7.33
CA PHE A 38 11.30 4.65 7.60
C PHE A 38 11.12 6.02 6.97
N LYS A 39 10.10 6.18 6.13
CA LYS A 39 9.77 7.45 5.49
C LYS A 39 8.26 7.62 5.37
N HIS A 40 7.74 8.70 5.94
CA HIS A 40 6.36 9.12 5.71
C HIS A 40 6.19 9.67 4.30
N ILE A 41 5.17 9.21 3.59
CA ILE A 41 4.78 9.71 2.26
C ILE A 41 3.57 10.62 2.44
N SER A 42 3.78 11.92 2.25
CA SER A 42 2.72 12.92 2.26
C SER A 42 1.91 12.91 0.95
N GLY A 43 0.66 13.35 1.03
CA GLY A 43 -0.18 13.60 -0.17
C GLY A 43 -1.60 13.03 -0.14
N GLY A 44 -1.94 12.20 0.86
CA GLY A 44 -3.31 11.69 1.05
C GLY A 44 -4.07 12.46 2.12
N LEU A 45 -5.36 12.72 1.88
CA LEU A 45 -6.27 13.28 2.91
C LEU A 45 -6.79 12.22 3.87
N SER A 46 -6.93 10.97 3.40
CA SER A 46 -7.68 9.91 4.10
C SER A 46 -6.82 8.76 4.62
N ASN A 47 -5.57 8.62 4.14
CA ASN A 47 -4.69 7.50 4.45
C ASN A 47 -3.31 8.01 4.86
N LEU A 48 -2.68 7.32 5.82
CA LEU A 48 -1.26 7.52 6.14
C LEU A 48 -0.44 6.47 5.40
N LEU A 49 0.64 6.91 4.77
CA LEU A 49 1.50 6.08 3.93
C LEU A 49 2.93 6.11 4.43
N TYR A 50 3.52 4.93 4.57
CA TYR A 50 4.89 4.76 5.07
C TYR A 50 5.67 3.85 4.15
N HIS A 51 6.78 4.36 3.61
CA HIS A 51 7.79 3.54 2.95
C HIS A 51 8.72 2.96 4.00
N ILE A 52 8.84 1.63 4.01
CA ILE A 52 9.67 0.87 4.93
C ILE A 52 10.67 0.05 4.12
N SER A 53 11.93 0.05 4.52
CA SER A 53 12.99 -0.75 3.88
C SER A 53 13.77 -1.58 4.91
N LEU A 54 14.25 -2.73 4.47
CA LEU A 54 15.18 -3.54 5.24
C LEU A 54 16.48 -2.76 5.50
N PRO A 55 17.14 -2.97 6.66
CA PRO A 55 18.51 -2.50 6.84
C PRO A 55 19.44 -3.18 5.83
N GLU A 56 20.47 -2.46 5.38
CA GLU A 56 21.44 -2.94 4.39
C GLU A 56 22.07 -4.28 4.80
N SER A 57 22.30 -4.50 6.09
CA SER A 57 22.85 -5.75 6.63
C SER A 57 21.97 -6.99 6.40
N LEU A 58 20.68 -6.82 6.09
CA LEU A 58 19.71 -7.91 5.89
C LEU A 58 19.29 -8.06 4.42
N VAL A 59 19.80 -7.22 3.52
CA VAL A 59 19.40 -7.21 2.10
C VAL A 59 19.85 -8.46 1.37
N GLU A 60 21.05 -8.97 1.65
CA GLU A 60 21.55 -10.19 0.99
C GLU A 60 20.74 -11.42 1.37
N GLU A 61 20.38 -11.60 2.65
CA GLU A 61 19.50 -12.69 3.08
C GLU A 61 18.12 -12.64 2.42
N SER A 62 17.62 -11.44 2.09
CA SER A 62 16.30 -11.28 1.47
C SER A 62 16.27 -11.79 0.03
N LYS A 63 17.38 -11.67 -0.71
CA LYS A 63 17.47 -12.08 -2.12
C LYS A 63 17.32 -13.59 -2.27
N ASP A 64 17.97 -14.35 -1.40
CA ASP A 64 17.93 -15.81 -1.41
C ASP A 64 16.54 -16.36 -1.09
N LEU A 65 15.74 -15.60 -0.35
CA LEU A 65 14.40 -15.98 0.09
C LEU A 65 13.27 -15.40 -0.78
N GLY A 66 13.59 -14.50 -1.72
CA GLY A 66 12.60 -13.84 -2.58
C GLY A 66 11.70 -12.84 -1.85
N GLU A 67 12.08 -12.40 -0.65
CA GLU A 67 11.34 -11.42 0.15
C GLU A 67 11.58 -9.99 -0.37
N PRO A 68 10.56 -9.10 -0.31
CA PRO A 68 10.72 -7.72 -0.75
C PRO A 68 11.74 -7.00 0.13
N GLN A 69 12.60 -6.16 -0.47
CA GLN A 69 13.56 -5.33 0.29
C GLN A 69 12.93 -4.06 0.85
N GLU A 70 11.80 -3.65 0.26
CA GLU A 70 11.05 -2.47 0.64
C GLU A 70 9.55 -2.69 0.41
N VAL A 71 8.75 -2.07 1.26
CA VAL A 71 7.29 -2.17 1.24
C VAL A 71 6.64 -0.82 1.53
N LEU A 72 5.37 -0.69 1.15
CA LEU A 72 4.52 0.43 1.49
C LEU A 72 3.48 -0.03 2.51
N ILE A 73 3.49 0.56 3.71
CA ILE A 73 2.40 0.37 4.68
C ILE A 73 1.37 1.48 4.45
N ARG A 74 0.12 1.08 4.19
CA ARG A 74 -1.04 1.97 4.17
C ARG A 74 -1.87 1.75 5.41
N VAL A 75 -2.08 2.82 6.18
CA VAL A 75 -2.99 2.84 7.33
C VAL A 75 -4.23 3.63 6.95
N TYR A 76 -5.39 3.01 7.11
CA TYR A 76 -6.68 3.63 6.83
C TYR A 76 -7.05 4.61 7.96
N GLY A 77 -7.59 5.77 7.59
CA GLY A 77 -8.21 6.68 8.56
C GLY A 77 -9.50 6.10 9.16
N GLN A 78 -10.06 6.77 10.16
CA GLN A 78 -11.33 6.35 10.76
C GLN A 78 -12.50 6.57 9.79
N THR A 79 -12.99 5.49 9.21
CA THR A 79 -14.26 5.45 8.49
C THR A 79 -15.41 5.45 9.49
N HIS A 80 -16.22 6.52 9.51
CA HIS A 80 -17.42 6.62 10.33
C HIS A 80 -18.65 6.38 9.45
N GLY A 81 -19.57 5.52 9.89
CA GLY A 81 -20.85 5.27 9.22
C GLY A 81 -21.26 3.79 9.22
N GLU A 82 -22.55 3.54 8.98
CA GLU A 82 -23.15 2.18 9.00
C GLU A 82 -22.53 1.22 7.98
N HIS A 83 -21.97 1.75 6.87
CA HIS A 83 -21.36 0.96 5.78
C HIS A 83 -19.83 0.88 5.83
N ALA A 84 -19.19 1.34 6.91
CA ALA A 84 -17.73 1.39 7.00
C ALA A 84 -17.08 0.00 6.83
N LEU A 85 -17.67 -1.04 7.41
CA LEU A 85 -17.16 -2.41 7.32
C LEU A 85 -17.30 -2.98 5.89
N GLU A 86 -18.45 -2.80 5.26
CA GLU A 86 -18.72 -3.27 3.90
C GLU A 86 -17.77 -2.62 2.88
N ALA A 87 -17.50 -1.31 3.05
CA ALA A 87 -16.54 -0.59 2.22
C ALA A 87 -15.12 -1.15 2.38
N LEU A 88 -14.67 -1.44 3.61
CA LEU A 88 -13.34 -2.02 3.87
C LEU A 88 -13.21 -3.43 3.29
N ILE A 89 -14.25 -4.26 3.41
CA ILE A 89 -14.27 -5.61 2.81
C ILE A 89 -14.18 -5.48 1.29
N THR A 90 -15.02 -4.64 0.69
CA THR A 90 -15.04 -4.43 -0.77
C THR A 90 -13.69 -3.93 -1.27
N GLU A 91 -13.11 -2.92 -0.61
CA GLU A 91 -11.78 -2.39 -0.96
C GLU A 91 -10.71 -3.49 -0.88
N SER A 92 -10.75 -4.32 0.17
CA SER A 92 -9.79 -5.42 0.35
C SER A 92 -9.88 -6.45 -0.77
N VAL A 93 -11.10 -6.82 -1.20
CA VAL A 93 -11.29 -7.77 -2.30
C VAL A 93 -10.88 -7.16 -3.64
N VAL A 94 -11.26 -5.90 -3.90
CA VAL A 94 -10.84 -5.17 -5.12
C VAL A 94 -9.31 -5.11 -5.20
N PHE A 95 -8.64 -4.72 -4.12
CA PHE A 95 -7.19 -4.61 -4.10
C PHE A 95 -6.50 -5.95 -4.32
N THR A 96 -6.96 -7.00 -3.63
CA THR A 96 -6.44 -8.36 -3.80
C THR A 96 -6.57 -8.81 -5.25
N LEU A 97 -7.73 -8.59 -5.88
CA LEU A 97 -7.94 -8.96 -7.28
C LEU A 97 -7.03 -8.20 -8.26
N LEU A 98 -6.83 -6.90 -8.03
CA LEU A 98 -5.93 -6.08 -8.84
C LEU A 98 -4.47 -6.53 -8.70
N SER A 99 -4.05 -6.87 -7.47
CA SER A 99 -2.73 -7.44 -7.18
C SER A 99 -2.51 -8.77 -7.94
N GLU A 100 -3.42 -9.72 -7.80
CA GLU A 100 -3.31 -11.06 -8.42
C GLU A 100 -3.27 -11.00 -9.95
N ARG A 101 -3.90 -9.99 -10.55
CA ARG A 101 -3.91 -9.78 -12.01
C ARG A 101 -2.76 -8.91 -12.51
N GLY A 102 -1.87 -8.44 -11.64
CA GLY A 102 -0.76 -7.55 -12.01
C GLY A 102 -1.23 -6.18 -12.51
N LEU A 103 -2.42 -5.74 -12.10
CA LEU A 103 -3.04 -4.46 -12.46
C LEU A 103 -2.88 -3.40 -11.36
N GLY A 104 -2.27 -3.77 -10.24
CA GLY A 104 -1.86 -2.88 -9.16
C GLY A 104 -0.58 -3.36 -8.49
N PRO A 105 -0.14 -2.67 -7.43
CA PRO A 105 0.95 -3.14 -6.57
C PRO A 105 0.62 -4.50 -5.99
N LYS A 106 1.64 -5.36 -5.79
CA LYS A 106 1.42 -6.63 -5.08
C LYS A 106 0.92 -6.38 -3.66
N LEU A 107 -0.02 -7.21 -3.20
CA LEU A 107 -0.45 -7.27 -1.82
C LEU A 107 0.48 -8.23 -1.05
N HIS A 108 1.15 -7.72 0.00
CA HIS A 108 2.00 -8.54 0.86
C HIS A 108 1.30 -8.96 2.15
N GLY A 109 0.32 -8.18 2.63
CA GLY A 109 -0.44 -8.56 3.83
C GLY A 109 -1.57 -7.58 4.15
N ILE A 110 -2.58 -8.06 4.87
CA ILE A 110 -3.70 -7.25 5.38
C ILE A 110 -3.70 -7.36 6.90
N PHE A 111 -3.86 -6.23 7.59
CA PHE A 111 -3.92 -6.17 9.05
C PHE A 111 -5.07 -5.26 9.50
N PRO A 112 -5.55 -5.37 10.75
CA PRO A 112 -6.59 -4.47 11.25
C PRO A 112 -6.18 -3.00 11.13
N GLY A 113 -6.91 -2.24 10.29
CA GLY A 113 -6.65 -0.82 10.05
C GLY A 113 -5.69 -0.52 8.89
N GLY A 114 -5.28 -1.50 8.08
CA GLY A 114 -4.42 -1.21 6.93
C GLY A 114 -3.96 -2.43 6.12
N ARG A 115 -2.95 -2.20 5.28
CA ARG A 115 -2.33 -3.24 4.45
C ARG A 115 -0.86 -2.93 4.14
N ILE A 116 -0.13 -3.97 3.76
CA ILE A 116 1.25 -3.90 3.25
C ILE A 116 1.20 -4.16 1.75
N GLU A 117 1.69 -3.21 0.97
CA GLU A 117 1.72 -3.23 -0.49
C GLU A 117 3.17 -3.23 -0.97
N GLN A 118 3.37 -3.66 -2.21
CA GLN A 118 4.61 -3.41 -2.93
C GLN A 118 4.86 -1.89 -3.00
N TYR A 119 6.06 -1.47 -2.62
CA TYR A 119 6.49 -0.11 -2.89
C TYR A 119 6.83 0.05 -4.38
N ILE A 120 6.29 1.09 -5.01
CA ILE A 120 6.63 1.48 -6.37
C ILE A 120 7.38 2.79 -6.29
N ASN A 121 8.66 2.76 -6.64
CA ASN A 121 9.50 3.96 -6.72
C ASN A 121 9.12 4.78 -7.96
N ALA A 122 8.04 5.55 -7.83
CA ALA A 122 7.51 6.41 -8.87
C ALA A 122 6.97 7.70 -8.25
N ARG A 123 6.70 8.68 -9.12
CA ARG A 123 5.99 9.91 -8.77
C ARG A 123 4.61 9.94 -9.43
N PRO A 124 3.61 10.58 -8.80
CA PRO A 124 2.36 10.91 -9.49
C PRO A 124 2.62 11.82 -10.69
N LEU A 125 1.73 11.73 -11.70
CA LEU A 125 1.64 12.73 -12.75
C LEU A 125 1.07 14.03 -12.17
N ARG A 126 1.61 15.16 -12.61
CA ARG A 126 1.06 16.49 -12.34
C ARG A 126 -0.10 16.75 -13.28
N THR A 127 -1.04 17.61 -12.87
CA THR A 127 -2.22 17.97 -13.67
C THR A 127 -1.86 18.39 -15.10
N GLY A 128 -0.81 19.20 -15.28
CA GLY A 128 -0.35 19.63 -16.60
C GLY A 128 0.19 18.50 -17.49
N GLU A 129 0.71 17.41 -16.90
CA GLU A 129 1.21 16.25 -17.65
C GLU A 129 0.09 15.37 -18.18
N LEU A 130 -1.11 15.47 -17.61
CA LEU A 130 -2.27 14.67 -18.05
C LEU A 130 -2.73 15.05 -19.47
N ALA A 131 -2.40 16.24 -19.94
CA ALA A 131 -2.72 16.76 -21.27
C ALA A 131 -1.67 16.39 -22.35
N ASP A 132 -0.54 15.78 -21.98
CA ASP A 132 0.42 15.26 -22.95
C ASP A 132 -0.19 14.07 -23.70
N GLU A 133 -0.24 14.17 -25.04
CA GLU A 133 -0.90 13.18 -25.91
C GLU A 133 -0.39 11.75 -25.66
N LYS A 134 0.92 11.58 -25.51
CA LYS A 134 1.52 10.24 -25.30
C LYS A 134 1.15 9.67 -23.94
N LEU A 135 1.12 10.51 -22.90
CA LEU A 135 0.65 10.09 -21.57
C LEU A 135 -0.85 9.81 -21.58
N SER A 136 -1.68 10.65 -22.20
CA SER A 136 -3.13 10.45 -22.29
C SER A 136 -3.48 9.11 -22.96
N VAL A 137 -2.80 8.74 -24.04
CA VAL A 137 -2.99 7.43 -24.70
C VAL A 137 -2.68 6.28 -23.74
N LYS A 138 -1.58 6.36 -23.00
CA LYS A 138 -1.21 5.32 -22.01
C LYS A 138 -2.24 5.24 -20.87
N ILE A 139 -2.74 6.37 -20.39
CA ILE A 139 -3.79 6.43 -19.36
C ILE A 139 -5.05 5.75 -19.89
N ALA A 140 -5.49 6.08 -21.11
CA ALA A 140 -6.67 5.48 -21.73
C ALA A 140 -6.54 3.96 -21.88
N GLN A 141 -5.38 3.46 -22.29
CA GLN A 141 -5.11 2.01 -22.38
C GLN A 141 -5.19 1.32 -21.01
N LYS A 142 -4.64 1.93 -19.95
CA LYS A 142 -4.72 1.38 -18.58
C LYS A 142 -6.15 1.42 -18.04
N MET A 143 -6.89 2.49 -18.29
CA MET A 143 -8.31 2.61 -17.93
C MET A 143 -9.16 1.56 -18.65
N ALA A 144 -8.94 1.35 -19.95
CA ALA A 144 -9.63 0.32 -20.72
C ALA A 144 -9.37 -1.08 -20.13
N ALA A 145 -8.11 -1.41 -19.83
CA ALA A 145 -7.76 -2.69 -19.22
C ALA A 145 -8.50 -2.94 -17.89
N ILE A 146 -8.61 -1.90 -17.04
CA ILE A 146 -9.35 -1.98 -15.77
C ILE A 146 -10.86 -2.15 -16.03
N HIS A 147 -11.45 -1.38 -16.95
CA HIS A 147 -12.88 -1.45 -17.26
C HIS A 147 -13.30 -2.79 -17.90
N THR A 148 -12.39 -3.46 -18.60
CA THR A 148 -12.64 -4.78 -19.19
C THR A 148 -12.39 -5.94 -18.23
N MET A 149 -11.97 -5.67 -16.99
CA MET A 149 -11.78 -6.74 -16.01
C MET A 149 -13.11 -7.40 -15.67
N GLU A 150 -13.21 -8.71 -15.87
CA GLU A 150 -14.29 -9.49 -15.30
C GLU A 150 -14.05 -9.62 -13.81
N VAL A 151 -14.85 -8.90 -13.03
CA VAL A 151 -14.77 -8.91 -11.59
C VAL A 151 -16.02 -9.61 -11.05
N THR A 152 -15.81 -10.71 -10.33
CA THR A 152 -16.88 -11.41 -9.62
C THR A 152 -17.24 -10.64 -8.35
N PHE A 153 -17.92 -9.50 -8.51
CA PHE A 153 -18.69 -8.89 -7.43
C PHE A 153 -20.18 -9.11 -7.68
N PHE A 154 -20.96 -9.12 -6.60
CA PHE A 154 -22.41 -9.04 -6.68
C PHE A 154 -22.78 -7.81 -7.50
N LYS A 155 -23.11 -8.03 -8.77
CA LYS A 155 -23.80 -7.05 -9.59
C LYS A 155 -25.09 -6.78 -8.82
N SER A 156 -25.25 -5.59 -8.25
CA SER A 156 -26.55 -5.16 -7.74
C SER A 156 -27.53 -5.40 -8.88
N GLY A 157 -28.49 -6.30 -8.66
CA GLY A 157 -29.46 -6.67 -9.68
C GLY A 157 -30.07 -5.39 -10.26
N CYS A 158 -29.90 -5.21 -11.56
CA CYS A 158 -30.79 -4.34 -12.32
C CYS A 158 -32.15 -5.01 -12.43
#